data_AF-A0A3P3DAM4-F1
#
_entry.id   AF-A0A3P3DAM4-F1
#
_cell.length_a   1.000
_cell.length_b   1.000
_cell.length_c   1.000
_cell.angle_alpha   90.00
_cell.angle_beta   90.00
_cell.angle_gamma   90.00
#
_symmetry.space_group_name_H-M   'P 1'
#
loop_
_entity.id
_entity.type
_entity.pdbx_description
1 polymer ?
#
loop_
_entity_poly.entity_id
_entity_poly.type
_entity_poly.pdbx_seq_one_letter_code
_entity_poly.pdbx_strand_id
1 'polypeptide(L)'
;MSTRAKIGFGDALGDLSGFAPLPRVKTAAPPAEAAAVAGFTSREVPAPPQKPQQRRHRTGRSAQINIKAKPETIAALNAWADAQGLSIAEVFETMVENLKDS
;
A
#
# COMPACT_ATOMS: atom_id res chain seq x y z
N MET A 1 -43.20 16.23 29.22
CA MET A 1 -43.59 15.84 27.84
C MET A 1 -42.80 16.72 26.89
N SER A 2 -41.78 16.18 26.20
CA SER A 2 -40.93 16.96 25.29
C SER A 2 -41.51 16.88 23.88
N THR A 3 -41.95 18.01 23.34
CA THR A 3 -42.59 18.11 22.02
C THR A 3 -41.51 18.33 20.96
N ARG A 4 -41.36 17.38 20.04
CA ARG A 4 -40.39 17.47 18.94
C ARG A 4 -40.84 18.53 17.94
N ALA A 5 -39.99 19.54 17.71
CA ALA A 5 -40.24 20.57 16.70
C ALA A 5 -40.35 19.94 15.30
N LYS A 6 -41.42 20.26 14.57
CA LYS A 6 -41.61 19.88 13.17
C LYS A 6 -40.75 20.81 12.31
N ILE A 7 -39.49 20.43 12.12
CA ILE A 7 -38.59 21.06 11.14
C ILE A 7 -39.18 20.68 9.77
N GLY A 8 -39.55 21.67 8.95
CA GLY A 8 -40.51 21.59 7.83
C GLY A 8 -40.18 20.67 6.64
N PHE A 9 -39.67 19.47 6.88
CA PHE A 9 -39.35 18.44 5.90
C PHE A 9 -40.50 17.46 5.64
N GLY A 10 -41.63 17.59 6.35
CA GLY A 10 -42.72 16.59 6.32
C GLY A 10 -43.31 16.37 4.92
N ASP A 11 -43.50 17.46 4.16
CA ASP A 11 -44.05 17.41 2.81
C ASP A 11 -42.99 16.98 1.78
N ALA A 12 -41.75 17.47 1.93
CA ALA A 12 -40.60 17.12 1.07
C ALA A 12 -40.12 15.67 1.23
N LEU A 13 -40.47 14.99 2.32
CA LEU A 13 -40.21 13.56 2.54
C LEU A 13 -41.32 12.66 1.97
N GLY A 14 -42.48 13.22 1.61
CA GLY A 14 -43.62 12.48 1.08
C GLY A 14 -43.45 12.06 -0.38
N ASP A 15 -42.67 12.82 -1.14
CA ASP A 15 -42.36 12.52 -2.55
C ASP A 15 -40.84 12.40 -2.77
N LEU A 16 -40.40 11.14 -2.86
CA LEU A 16 -39.01 10.78 -3.19
C LEU A 16 -38.88 10.34 -4.66
N SER A 17 -39.93 10.49 -5.48
CA SER A 17 -39.95 10.01 -6.86
C SER A 17 -38.92 10.72 -7.76
N GLY A 18 -38.55 11.95 -7.41
CA GLY A 18 -37.46 12.70 -8.04
C GLY A 18 -36.06 12.20 -7.72
N PHE A 19 -35.90 11.32 -6.72
CA PHE A 19 -34.64 10.64 -6.39
C PHE A 19 -34.52 9.29 -7.13
N ALA A 20 -35.00 9.25 -8.37
CA ALA A 20 -34.81 8.11 -9.25
C ALA A 20 -33.49 8.28 -10.03
N PRO A 21 -32.66 7.23 -10.16
CA PRO A 21 -31.48 7.30 -11.00
C PRO A 21 -31.91 7.55 -12.45
N LEU A 22 -31.30 8.54 -13.10
CA LEU A 22 -31.55 8.76 -14.52
C LEU A 22 -31.14 7.51 -15.32
N PRO A 23 -31.91 7.16 -16.38
CA PRO A 23 -31.55 6.05 -17.24
C PRO A 23 -30.17 6.30 -17.84
N ARG A 24 -29.28 5.30 -17.69
CA ARG A 24 -27.90 5.40 -18.16
C ARG A 24 -27.89 5.39 -19.69
N VAL A 25 -27.77 6.57 -20.28
CA VAL A 25 -27.50 6.71 -21.71
C VAL A 25 -26.05 6.28 -21.94
N LYS A 26 -25.87 5.15 -22.64
CA LYS A 26 -24.55 4.76 -23.15
C LYS A 26 -24.25 5.65 -24.34
N THR A 27 -23.58 6.77 -24.12
CA THR A 27 -22.92 7.48 -25.22
C THR A 27 -21.78 6.61 -25.72
N ALA A 28 -21.65 6.46 -27.04
CA ALA A 28 -20.48 5.84 -27.63
C ALA A 28 -19.23 6.59 -27.15
N ALA A 29 -18.14 5.87 -26.90
CA ALA A 29 -16.89 6.52 -26.55
C ALA A 29 -16.55 7.54 -27.65
N PRO A 30 -16.23 8.80 -27.32
CA PRO A 30 -15.81 9.76 -28.31
C PRO A 30 -14.58 9.22 -29.06
N PRO A 31 -14.44 9.52 -30.36
CA PRO A 31 -13.29 9.08 -31.13
C PRO A 31 -12.00 9.58 -30.47
N ALA A 32 -10.95 8.77 -30.47
CA ALA A 32 -9.66 9.07 -29.83
C ALA A 32 -9.06 10.42 -30.29
N GLU A 33 -9.47 10.88 -31.47
CA GLU A 33 -9.18 12.18 -32.05
C GLU A 33 -9.58 13.35 -31.13
N ALA A 34 -10.71 13.25 -30.42
CA ALA A 34 -11.19 14.31 -29.51
C ALA A 34 -10.25 14.49 -28.30
N ALA A 35 -9.65 13.41 -27.80
CA ALA A 35 -8.69 13.45 -26.70
C ALA A 35 -7.35 14.06 -27.14
N ALA A 36 -6.90 13.73 -28.37
CA ALA A 36 -5.69 14.30 -28.96
C ALA A 36 -5.81 15.82 -29.19
N VAL A 37 -6.97 16.29 -29.70
CA VAL A 37 -7.23 17.73 -29.91
C VAL A 37 -7.26 18.50 -28.58
N ALA A 38 -7.74 17.88 -27.50
CA ALA A 38 -7.74 18.47 -26.16
C ALA A 38 -6.37 18.39 -25.43
N GLY A 39 -5.31 17.93 -26.10
CA GLY A 39 -3.96 17.83 -25.53
C GLY A 39 -3.75 16.65 -24.58
N PHE A 40 -4.72 15.74 -24.47
CA PHE A 40 -4.58 14.50 -23.69
C PHE A 40 -3.89 13.45 -24.56
N THR A 41 -2.57 13.41 -24.48
CA THR A 41 -1.79 12.30 -25.07
C THR A 41 -1.96 11.07 -24.18
N SER A 42 -2.48 9.98 -24.73
CA SER A 42 -2.56 8.70 -24.02
C SER A 42 -1.14 8.26 -23.65
N ARG A 43 -0.84 8.18 -22.36
CA ARG A 43 0.37 7.52 -21.88
C ARG A 43 0.07 6.03 -21.93
N GLU A 44 0.28 5.43 -23.10
CA GLU A 44 0.29 3.97 -23.22
C GLU A 44 1.09 3.41 -22.04
N VAL A 45 0.42 2.56 -21.25
CA VAL A 45 1.07 1.92 -20.11
C VAL A 45 2.16 1.05 -20.72
N PRO A 46 3.44 1.29 -20.40
CA PRO A 46 4.50 0.43 -20.91
C PRO A 46 4.16 -1.01 -20.53
N ALA A 47 4.39 -1.95 -21.46
CA ALA A 47 4.16 -3.37 -21.23
C ALA A 47 4.66 -3.76 -19.83
N PRO A 48 3.89 -4.55 -19.04
CA PRO A 48 4.28 -4.86 -17.68
C PRO A 48 5.70 -5.41 -17.71
N PRO A 49 6.63 -4.85 -16.91
CA PRO A 49 8.00 -5.35 -16.91
C PRO A 49 7.94 -6.85 -16.64
N GLN A 50 8.65 -7.65 -17.43
CA GLN A 50 8.80 -9.08 -17.15
C GLN A 50 9.16 -9.20 -15.69
N LYS A 51 8.28 -9.82 -14.89
CA LYS A 51 8.49 -9.98 -13.45
C LYS A 51 9.88 -10.57 -13.29
N PRO A 52 10.84 -9.88 -12.65
CA PRO A 52 12.16 -10.45 -12.46
C PRO A 52 11.93 -11.78 -11.77
N GLN A 53 12.41 -12.86 -12.39
CA GLN A 53 12.29 -14.21 -11.86
C GLN A 53 12.78 -14.11 -10.42
N GLN A 54 11.87 -14.26 -9.45
CA GLN A 54 12.18 -14.03 -8.06
C GLN A 54 13.31 -15.00 -7.75
N ARG A 55 14.53 -14.48 -7.66
CA ARG A 55 15.69 -15.23 -7.18
C ARG A 55 15.42 -15.43 -5.70
N ARG A 56 14.56 -16.41 -5.40
CA ARG A 56 14.38 -16.95 -4.07
C ARG A 56 15.68 -17.65 -3.73
N HIS A 57 16.72 -16.87 -3.44
CA HIS A 57 17.67 -17.29 -2.44
C HIS A 57 16.83 -17.37 -1.16
N ARG A 58 16.26 -18.55 -0.91
CA ARG A 58 15.63 -18.87 0.38
C ARG A 58 16.76 -18.88 1.38
N THR A 59 17.05 -17.72 1.98
CA THR A 59 17.95 -17.62 3.12
C THR A 59 17.31 -18.18 4.41
N GLY A 60 16.14 -18.84 4.32
CA GLY A 60 15.41 -19.40 5.49
C GLY A 60 14.73 -18.35 6.38
N ARG A 61 15.11 -17.08 6.28
CA ARG A 61 14.64 -15.96 7.11
C ARG A 61 13.24 -15.50 6.69
N SER A 62 12.20 -16.07 7.31
CA SER A 62 10.80 -15.80 6.97
C SER A 62 10.06 -14.86 7.92
N ALA A 63 10.65 -14.48 9.05
CA ALA A 63 10.05 -13.60 10.06
C ALA A 63 10.92 -12.37 10.31
N GLN A 64 10.27 -11.21 10.50
CA GLN A 64 10.94 -9.94 10.82
C GLN A 64 10.71 -9.61 12.30
N ILE A 65 11.75 -9.06 12.94
CA ILE A 65 11.67 -8.51 14.30
C ILE A 65 12.01 -7.02 14.19
N ASN A 66 11.18 -6.17 14.80
CA ASN A 66 11.44 -4.74 14.91
C ASN A 66 12.00 -4.44 16.30
N ILE A 67 13.20 -3.87 16.36
CA ILE A 67 13.89 -3.55 17.62
C ILE A 67 14.26 -2.07 17.63
N LYS A 68 14.09 -1.42 18.79
CA LYS A 68 14.67 -0.10 19.06
C LYS A 68 15.92 -0.31 19.90
N ALA A 69 17.03 0.25 19.45
CA ALA A 69 18.32 0.21 20.14
C ALA A 69 18.95 1.60 20.16
N LYS A 70 19.94 1.80 21.03
CA LYS A 70 20.72 3.04 21.05
C LYS A 70 21.55 3.16 19.77
N PRO A 71 21.82 4.38 19.25
CA PRO A 71 22.62 4.57 18.05
C PRO A 71 24.01 3.91 18.13
N GLU A 72 24.64 3.96 19.30
CA GLU A 72 25.98 3.39 19.52
C GLU A 72 25.95 1.85 19.41
N THR A 73 24.85 1.23 19.87
CA THR A 73 24.65 -0.22 19.75
C THR A 73 24.46 -0.63 18.30
N ILE A 74 23.71 0.15 17.52
CA ILE A 74 23.50 -0.10 16.09
C ILE A 74 24.84 0.03 15.34
N ALA A 75 25.62 1.06 15.65
CA ALA A 75 26.95 1.25 15.04
C ALA A 75 27.90 0.09 15.35
N ALA A 76 27.95 -0.37 16.61
CA ALA A 76 28.78 -1.50 17.01
C ALA A 76 28.36 -2.80 16.31
N LEU A 77 27.05 -3.04 16.18
CA LEU A 77 26.52 -4.23 15.51
C LEU A 77 26.88 -4.25 14.02
N ASN A 78 26.75 -3.10 13.34
CA ASN A 78 27.13 -2.96 11.94
C ASN A 78 28.64 -3.17 11.74
N ALA A 79 29.46 -2.53 12.56
CA ALA A 79 30.92 -2.70 12.48
C ALA A 79 31.36 -4.16 12.69
N TRP A 80 30.68 -4.88 13.58
CA TRP A 80 30.94 -6.30 13.78
C TRP A 80 30.51 -7.15 12.58
N ALA A 81 29.33 -6.86 12.01
CA ALA A 81 28.84 -7.53 10.80
C ALA A 81 29.79 -7.34 9.62
N ASP A 82 30.24 -6.10 9.39
CA ASP A 82 31.18 -5.75 8.34
C ASP A 82 32.53 -6.46 8.50
N ALA A 83 33.05 -6.53 9.73
CA ALA A 83 34.31 -7.21 10.03
C ALA A 83 34.26 -8.72 9.73
N GLN A 84 33.09 -9.34 9.90
CA GLN A 84 32.86 -10.76 9.63
C GLN A 84 32.42 -11.03 8.18
N GLY A 85 32.11 -9.99 7.40
CA GLY A 85 31.50 -10.12 6.08
C GLY A 85 30.10 -10.74 6.11
N LEU A 86 29.39 -10.61 7.23
CA LEU A 86 28.07 -11.20 7.47
C LEU A 86 26.98 -10.14 7.38
N SER A 87 25.75 -10.57 7.09
CA SER A 87 24.57 -9.72 7.26
C SER A 87 24.20 -9.57 8.74
N ILE A 88 23.50 -8.47 9.08
CA ILE A 88 22.98 -8.23 10.44
C ILE A 88 22.09 -9.40 10.93
N ALA A 89 21.35 -10.03 10.03
CA ALA A 89 20.49 -11.16 10.38
C ALA A 89 21.31 -12.42 10.74
N GLU A 90 22.41 -12.69 10.02
CA GLU A 90 23.34 -13.79 10.33
C GLU A 90 24.05 -13.56 11.65
N VAL A 91 24.53 -12.33 11.84
CA VAL A 91 25.10 -11.85 13.09
C VAL A 91 24.16 -12.11 14.27
N PHE A 92 22.89 -11.78 14.11
CA PHE A 92 21.88 -11.99 15.14
C PHE A 92 21.63 -13.47 15.42
N GLU A 93 21.54 -14.31 14.38
CA GLU A 93 21.40 -15.77 14.53
C GLU A 93 22.59 -16.36 15.30
N THR A 94 23.82 -16.00 14.93
CA THR A 94 25.04 -16.45 15.62
C THR A 94 25.08 -15.98 17.08
N MET A 95 24.66 -14.75 17.38
CA MET A 95 24.55 -14.26 18.75
C MET A 95 23.58 -15.09 19.59
N VAL A 96 22.42 -15.46 19.02
CA VAL A 96 21.41 -16.28 19.70
C VAL A 96 21.91 -17.70 19.93
N GLU A 97 22.63 -18.30 18.97
CA GLU A 97 23.26 -19.61 19.12
C GLU A 97 24.30 -19.60 20.25
N ASN A 98 25.24 -18.65 20.21
CA ASN A 98 26.25 -18.49 21.26
C ASN A 98 25.65 -18.30 22.67
N LEU A 99 24.50 -17.63 22.77
CA LEU A 99 23.82 -17.43 24.05
C LEU A 99 23.16 -18.71 24.58
N LYS A 100 22.74 -19.64 23.72
CA LYS A 100 22.13 -20.92 24.12
C LYS A 100 23.15 -21.94 24.63
N ASP A 101 24.37 -21.85 24.12
CA ASP A 101 25.48 -22.74 24.48
C ASP A 101 26.25 -22.26 25.72
N SER A 102 25.87 -21.11 26.28
CA SER A 102 26.47 -20.49 27.47
C SER A 102 25.64 -20.70 28.74
#